data_AF-A0AAW5ZT36-F1
#
_entry.id   AF-A0AAW5ZT36-F1
#
_cell.length_a   1.000
_cell.length_b   1.000
_cell.length_c   1.000
_cell.angle_alpha   90.00
_cell.angle_beta   90.00
_cell.angle_gamma   90.00
#
_symmetry.space_group_name_H-M   'P 1'
#
loop_
_entity.id
_entity.type
_entity.pdbx_description
1 polymer ?
#
loop_
_entity_poly.entity_id
_entity_poly.type
_entity_poly.pdbx_seq_one_letter_code
_entity_poly.pdbx_strand_id
1 'polypeptide(L)'
;LNVDFAAAKRIRLATAEGASITLENGNITVECPGPITYKAAQRTFAGPINSPHPLPVFPQSVCVECLLHAMGKQHAFASKNG
;
A
#
# COMPACT_ATOMS: atom_id res chain seq x y z
N LEU A 1 13.45 16.67 -21.10
CA LEU A 1 12.15 16.51 -21.78
C LEU A 1 11.39 15.41 -21.04
N ASN A 2 10.40 15.76 -20.22
CA ASN A 2 9.46 14.84 -19.61
C ASN A 2 8.19 14.79 -20.47
N VAL A 3 7.59 13.61 -20.59
CA VAL A 3 6.30 13.45 -21.26
C VAL A 3 5.35 12.84 -20.22
N ASP A 4 4.47 13.67 -19.71
CA ASP A 4 3.53 13.31 -18.66
C ASP A 4 2.14 13.08 -19.27
N PHE A 5 1.59 11.88 -19.06
CA PHE A 5 0.24 11.53 -19.48
C PHE A 5 -0.66 11.50 -18.25
N ALA A 6 -1.59 12.46 -18.14
CA ALA A 6 -2.59 12.51 -17.07
C ALA A 6 -3.99 12.57 -17.68
N ALA A 7 -4.88 11.67 -17.24
CA ALA A 7 -6.29 11.72 -17.62
C ALA A 7 -7.16 11.47 -16.39
N ALA A 8 -8.28 12.20 -16.30
CA ALA A 8 -9.19 12.12 -15.16
C ALA A 8 -9.98 10.81 -15.06
N LYS A 9 -10.07 10.04 -16.16
CA LYS A 9 -10.89 8.81 -16.22
C LYS A 9 -10.12 7.61 -16.76
N ARG A 10 -9.48 7.75 -17.92
CA ARG A 10 -8.80 6.65 -18.61
C ARG A 10 -7.69 7.17 -19.52
N ILE A 11 -6.53 6.54 -19.47
CA ILE A 11 -5.48 6.69 -20.49
C ILE A 11 -5.46 5.38 -21.29
N ARG A 12 -5.72 5.44 -22.59
CA ARG A 12 -5.63 4.27 -23.47
C ARG A 12 -4.66 4.55 -24.60
N LEU A 13 -3.52 3.86 -24.58
CA LEU A 13 -2.57 3.85 -25.69
C LEU A 13 -2.90 2.65 -26.56
N ALA A 14 -3.46 2.88 -27.74
CA ALA A 14 -3.78 1.83 -28.70
C ALA A 14 -2.88 1.96 -29.94
N THR A 15 -2.33 0.84 -30.38
CA THR A 15 -1.60 0.73 -31.64
C THR A 15 -2.54 0.28 -32.75
N ALA A 16 -2.19 0.58 -34.01
CA ALA A 16 -3.02 0.20 -35.17
C ALA A 16 -3.25 -1.33 -35.28
N GLU A 17 -2.32 -2.13 -34.74
CA GLU A 17 -2.40 -3.60 -34.69
C GLU A 17 -3.17 -4.15 -33.48
N GLY A 18 -3.90 -3.31 -32.74
CA GLY A 18 -4.84 -3.77 -31.71
C GLY A 18 -4.21 -4.10 -30.35
N ALA A 19 -2.90 -3.91 -30.17
CA ALA A 19 -2.34 -3.88 -28.83
C ALA A 19 -2.74 -2.58 -28.12
N SER A 20 -3.21 -2.68 -26.88
CA SER A 20 -3.63 -1.54 -26.08
C SER A 20 -3.17 -1.61 -24.63
N ILE A 21 -2.74 -0.47 -24.09
CA ILE A 21 -2.41 -0.30 -22.68
C ILE A 21 -3.44 0.68 -22.11
N THR A 22 -4.23 0.21 -21.15
CA THR A 22 -5.28 1.00 -20.50
C THR A 22 -4.93 1.20 -19.03
N LEU A 23 -4.82 2.46 -18.61
CA LEU A 23 -4.70 2.86 -17.22
C LEU A 23 -6.04 3.45 -16.78
N GLU A 24 -6.73 2.74 -15.88
CA GLU A 24 -8.06 3.11 -15.40
C GLU A 24 -8.25 2.65 -13.95
N ASN A 25 -8.86 3.50 -13.11
CA ASN A 25 -9.21 3.19 -11.72
C ASN A 25 -8.04 2.62 -10.88
N GLY A 26 -6.80 3.05 -11.16
CA GLY A 26 -5.60 2.56 -10.47
C GLY A 26 -5.12 1.18 -10.94
N ASN A 27 -5.75 0.58 -11.96
CA ASN A 27 -5.31 -0.65 -12.59
C ASN A 27 -4.61 -0.39 -13.93
N ILE A 28 -3.71 -1.29 -14.29
CA ILE A 28 -2.97 -1.29 -15.55
C ILE A 28 -3.34 -2.57 -16.30
N THR A 29 -4.04 -2.42 -17.43
CA THR A 29 -4.42 -3.54 -18.30
C THR A 29 -3.64 -3.46 -19.60
N VAL A 30 -2.93 -4.55 -19.94
CA VAL A 30 -2.18 -4.68 -21.20
C VAL A 30 -2.84 -5.76 -22.04
N GLU A 31 -3.42 -5.37 -23.16
CA GLU A 31 -4.09 -6.26 -24.11
C GLU A 31 -3.27 -6.32 -25.40
N CYS A 32 -3.01 -7.51 -25.91
CA CYS A 32 -2.49 -7.68 -27.25
C CYS A 32 -2.89 -9.03 -27.85
N PRO A 33 -3.03 -9.11 -29.18
CA PRO A 33 -3.35 -10.36 -29.87
C PRO A 33 -2.21 -11.38 -29.85
N GLY A 34 -0.97 -10.94 -29.56
CA GLY A 34 0.24 -11.78 -29.53
C GLY A 34 0.85 -11.94 -28.13
N PRO A 35 2.06 -12.52 -28.01
CA PRO A 35 2.73 -12.69 -26.73
C PRO A 35 3.29 -11.37 -26.17
N ILE A 36 2.96 -11.06 -24.92
CA ILE A 36 3.56 -9.91 -24.23
C ILE A 36 4.99 -10.24 -23.82
N THR A 37 5.96 -9.62 -24.49
CA THR A 37 7.39 -9.77 -24.16
C THR A 37 7.88 -8.56 -23.39
N TYR A 38 8.33 -8.75 -22.16
CA TYR A 38 8.98 -7.68 -21.40
C TYR A 38 10.49 -7.90 -21.41
N LYS A 39 11.22 -6.95 -21.97
CA LYS A 39 12.69 -6.94 -22.00
C LYS A 39 13.20 -6.04 -20.87
N ALA A 40 13.43 -6.62 -19.69
CA ALA A 40 13.95 -5.90 -18.52
C ALA A 40 15.00 -6.75 -17.80
N ALA A 41 16.08 -6.12 -17.33
CA ALA A 41 17.16 -6.78 -16.58
C ALA A 41 16.71 -7.22 -15.18
N GLN A 42 15.73 -6.54 -14.58
CA GLN A 42 15.11 -6.93 -13.32
C GLN A 42 13.59 -6.81 -13.45
N ARG A 43 12.87 -7.84 -13.02
CA ARG A 43 11.40 -7.86 -12.89
C ARG A 43 11.06 -8.04 -11.42
N THR A 44 10.84 -6.93 -10.72
CA THR A 44 10.36 -6.95 -9.34
C THR A 44 8.90 -6.49 -9.33
N PHE A 45 7.97 -7.42 -9.30
CA PHE A 45 6.57 -7.12 -8.98
C PHE A 45 6.45 -7.08 -7.46
N ALA A 46 6.77 -5.93 -6.86
CA ALA A 46 6.50 -5.69 -5.45
C ALA A 46 4.98 -5.60 -5.28
N GLY A 47 4.38 -6.66 -4.73
CA GLY A 47 2.99 -6.63 -4.28
C GLY A 47 2.80 -5.62 -3.13
N PRO A 48 1.55 -5.41 -2.67
CA PRO A 48 1.31 -4.59 -1.50
C PRO A 48 2.09 -5.16 -0.31
N ILE A 49 3.11 -4.43 0.17
CA ILE A 49 3.81 -4.80 1.39
C ILE A 49 2.86 -4.47 2.55
N ASN A 50 2.18 -5.49 3.06
CA ASN A 50 1.54 -5.38 4.36
C ASN A 50 2.65 -5.41 5.41
N SER A 51 3.13 -4.25 5.83
CA SER A 51 4.00 -4.12 6.98
C SER A 51 3.11 -4.14 8.23
N PRO A 52 3.07 -5.22 9.03
CA PRO A 52 2.46 -5.12 10.35
C PRO A 52 3.27 -4.09 11.13
N HIS A 53 2.68 -2.95 11.46
CA HIS A 53 3.26 -2.00 12.38
C HIS A 53 3.08 -2.60 13.78
N PRO A 54 4.13 -3.17 14.43
CA PRO A 54 3.96 -3.70 15.77
C PRO A 54 3.57 -2.54 16.67
N LEU A 55 2.43 -2.68 17.35
CA LEU A 55 2.06 -1.74 18.39
C LEU A 55 3.16 -1.77 19.48
N PRO A 56 3.51 -0.61 20.06
CA PRO A 56 4.51 -0.56 21.12
C PRO A 56 4.07 -1.46 22.27
N VAL A 57 4.95 -2.38 22.67
CA VAL A 57 4.71 -3.29 23.79
C VAL A 57 4.61 -2.44 25.05
N PHE A 58 3.54 -2.65 25.82
CA PHE A 58 3.31 -1.92 27.07
C PHE A 58 4.49 -2.14 28.04
N PRO A 59 4.97 -1.09 28.72
CA PRO A 59 6.00 -1.25 29.74
C PRO A 59 5.47 -2.12 30.88
N GLN A 60 6.15 -3.25 31.13
CA GLN A 60 5.73 -4.22 32.17
C GLN A 60 6.07 -3.79 33.60
N SER A 61 6.81 -2.69 33.77
CA SER A 61 7.30 -2.22 35.07
C SER A 61 6.75 -0.82 35.41
N VAL A 62 5.42 -0.66 35.39
CA VAL A 62 4.78 0.56 35.88
C VAL A 62 4.37 0.37 37.34
N CYS A 63 4.65 1.37 38.18
CA CYS A 63 4.18 1.45 39.56
C CYS A 63 2.65 1.26 39.64
N VAL A 64 2.16 0.47 40.60
CA VAL A 64 0.72 0.20 40.80
C VAL A 64 -0.06 1.50 40.98
N GLU A 65 0.51 2.45 41.70
CA GLU A 65 -0.05 3.79 41.89
C GLU A 65 -0.17 4.56 40.56
N CYS A 66 0.83 4.46 39.70
CA CYS A 66 0.86 5.12 38.40
C CYS A 66 -0.18 4.53 37.43
N LEU A 67 -0.42 3.22 37.53
CA LEU A 67 -1.48 2.55 36.79
C LEU A 67 -2.87 3.00 37.26
N LEU A 68 -3.12 3.08 38.57
CA LEU A 68 -4.40 3.53 39.12
C LEU A 68 -4.72 4.99 38.77
N HIS A 69 -3.71 5.87 38.82
CA HIS A 69 -3.87 7.26 38.37
C HIS A 69 -4.14 7.34 36.86
N ALA A 70 -3.52 6.47 36.06
CA ALA A 70 -3.76 6.42 34.63
C ALA A 70 -5.16 5.87 34.27
N MET A 71 -5.68 4.94 35.07
CA MET A 71 -7.06 4.44 34.97
C MET A 71 -8.08 5.53 35.32
N GLY A 72 -7.85 6.27 36.42
CA GLY A 72 -8.74 7.35 36.84
C GLY A 72 -8.82 8.50 35.82
N LYS A 73 -7.76 8.69 35.03
CA LYS A 73 -7.68 9.69 33.96
C LYS A 73 -7.98 9.14 32.57
N GLN A 74 -8.45 7.90 32.46
CA GLN A 74 -8.84 7.24 31.20
C GLN A 74 -7.78 7.37 30.10
N HIS A 75 -6.51 7.14 30.44
CA HIS A 75 -5.43 7.20 29.46
C HIS A 75 -5.51 6.00 28.51
N ALA A 76 -5.23 6.22 27.22
CA ALA A 76 -5.23 5.18 26.19
C ALA A 76 -4.30 4.00 26.50
N PHE A 77 -3.37 4.19 27.44
CA PHE A 77 -2.42 3.18 27.89
C PHE A 77 -2.81 2.43 29.18
N ALA A 78 -4.04 2.60 29.69
CA ALA A 78 -4.52 1.97 30.92
C ALA A 78 -5.23 0.61 30.66
N SER A 79 -4.66 -0.26 29.83
CA SER A 79 -5.23 -1.58 29.57
C SER A 79 -4.80 -2.58 30.65
N LYS A 80 -5.76 -3.28 31.26
CA LYS A 80 -5.48 -4.49 32.04
C LYS A 80 -4.85 -5.52 31.11
N ASN A 81 -3.77 -6.15 31.57
CA ASN A 81 -3.27 -7.40 30.99
C ASN A 81 -4.44 -8.40 30.89
N GLY A 82 -4.55 -9.07 29.75
CA GLY A 82 -5.26 -10.33 29.64
C GLY A 82 -4.52 -11.42 30.41
#